data_AF-A0A9P1KIV3-F1
#
_entry.id   AF-A0A9P1KIV3-F1
#
_cell.length_a   1.000
_cell.length_b   1.000
_cell.length_c   1.000
_cell.angle_alpha   90.00
_cell.angle_beta   90.00
_cell.angle_gamma   90.00
#
_symmetry.space_group_name_H-M   'P 1'
#
loop_
_entity.id
_entity.type
_entity.pdbx_description
1 polymer ?
#
loop_
_entity_poly.entity_id
_entity_poly.type
_entity_poly.pdbx_seq_one_letter_code
_entity_poly.pdbx_strand_id
1 'polypeptide(L)'
;MASPEKKTYGYQERWKQQREEFMAQIEQMEPQEVVYLDEAGMNSQDSDYPYGYCEEGKRFHALKSGKRQGRVSYMAPWCHQQLLAPFTS
;
A
#
# COMPACT_ATOMS: atom_id res chain seq x y z
N MET A 1 36.49 -8.69 -12.50
CA MET A 1 35.18 -8.70 -13.18
C MET A 1 34.12 -8.94 -12.12
N ALA A 2 33.29 -7.95 -11.82
CA ALA A 2 32.24 -8.07 -10.80
C ALA A 2 30.96 -8.62 -11.45
N SER A 3 30.41 -9.69 -10.88
CA SER A 3 29.17 -10.33 -11.34
C SER A 3 27.97 -9.39 -11.17
N PRO A 4 27.03 -9.32 -12.13
CA PRO A 4 25.81 -8.50 -12.02
C PRO A 4 24.76 -9.23 -11.16
N GLU A 5 25.07 -9.53 -9.91
CA GLU A 5 24.07 -10.10 -9.01
C GLU A 5 23.10 -9.01 -8.57
N LYS A 6 21.83 -9.18 -8.96
CA LYS A 6 20.72 -8.32 -8.57
C LYS A 6 20.61 -8.38 -7.04
N LYS A 7 20.69 -7.24 -6.36
CA LYS A 7 20.49 -7.15 -4.91
C LYS A 7 19.06 -7.61 -4.58
N THR A 8 18.89 -8.88 -4.25
CA THR A 8 17.65 -9.38 -3.69
C THR A 8 17.62 -8.96 -2.24
N TYR A 9 16.64 -8.12 -1.89
CA TYR A 9 16.40 -7.79 -0.49
C TYR A 9 16.12 -9.09 0.26
N GLY A 10 16.83 -9.35 1.37
CA GLY A 10 16.65 -10.54 2.22
C GLY A 10 15.35 -10.53 3.01
N TYR A 11 14.28 -10.04 2.41
CA TYR A 11 12.97 -9.97 3.01
C TYR A 11 12.42 -11.38 3.17
N GLN A 12 12.13 -11.75 4.42
CA GLN A 12 11.47 -13.00 4.75
C GLN A 12 10.21 -12.65 5.53
N GLU A 13 9.08 -13.10 5.00
CA GLU A 13 7.81 -12.96 5.69
C GLU A 13 7.78 -13.90 6.89
N ARG A 14 7.29 -13.39 8.01
CA ARG A 14 7.19 -14.17 9.24
C ARG A 14 6.05 -15.19 9.13
N TRP A 15 6.15 -16.25 9.95
CA TRP A 15 5.04 -17.16 10.27
C TRP A 15 4.51 -17.92 9.05
N LYS A 16 5.43 -18.45 8.24
CA LYS A 16 5.14 -19.16 7.00
C LYS A 16 4.06 -20.24 7.16
N GLN A 17 4.21 -21.11 8.17
CA GLN A 17 3.25 -22.20 8.40
C GLN A 17 1.83 -21.69 8.69
N GLN A 18 1.69 -20.69 9.56
CA GLN A 18 0.38 -20.12 9.89
C GLN A 18 -0.27 -19.44 8.68
N ARG A 19 0.54 -18.84 7.80
CA ARG A 19 0.03 -18.25 6.55
C ARG A 19 -0.43 -19.30 5.57
N GLU A 20 0.29 -20.41 5.42
CA GLU A 20 -0.13 -21.53 4.57
C GLU A 20 -1.43 -22.15 5.09
N GLU A 21 -1.54 -22.39 6.40
CA GLU A 21 -2.77 -22.90 7.04
C GLU A 21 -3.95 -21.95 6.84
N PHE A 22 -3.74 -20.64 6.99
CA PHE A 22 -4.79 -19.63 6.81
C PHE A 22 -5.25 -19.52 5.35
N MET A 23 -4.32 -19.54 4.40
CA MET A 23 -4.65 -19.53 2.97
C MET A 23 -5.46 -20.77 2.57
N ALA A 24 -5.08 -21.95 3.07
CA ALA A 24 -5.81 -23.19 2.80
C ALA A 24 -7.25 -23.19 3.36
N GLN A 25 -7.50 -22.43 4.44
CA GLN A 25 -8.85 -22.23 4.98
C GLN A 25 -9.67 -21.30 4.09
N ILE A 26 -9.10 -20.19 3.62
CA ILE A 26 -9.78 -19.23 2.73
C ILE A 26 -10.11 -19.87 1.38
N GLU A 27 -9.23 -20.71 0.83
CA GLU A 27 -9.45 -21.38 -0.46
C GLU A 27 -10.67 -22.32 -0.46
N GLN A 28 -11.15 -22.76 0.71
CA GLN A 28 -12.34 -23.61 0.85
C GLN A 28 -13.65 -22.82 0.91
N MET A 29 -13.57 -21.50 1.07
CA MET A 29 -14.73 -20.62 1.20
C MET A 29 -15.16 -20.07 -0.15
N GLU A 30 -16.45 -19.83 -0.33
CA GLU A 30 -16.93 -19.15 -1.53
C GLU A 30 -16.57 -17.66 -1.49
N PRO A 31 -16.22 -17.03 -2.63
CA PRO A 31 -15.80 -15.62 -2.65
C PRO A 31 -16.80 -14.62 -2.08
N GLN A 32 -18.10 -14.96 -2.02
CA GLN A 32 -19.16 -14.13 -1.43
C GLN A 32 -19.22 -14.24 0.10
N GLU A 33 -18.62 -15.27 0.69
CA GLU A 33 -18.57 -15.49 2.14
C GLU A 33 -17.33 -14.83 2.77
N VAL A 34 -16.37 -14.43 1.94
CA VAL A 34 -15.13 -13.78 2.38
C VAL A 34 -15.27 -12.26 2.29
N VAL A 35 -15.15 -11.60 3.43
CA VAL A 35 -15.12 -10.13 3.54
C VAL A 35 -13.75 -9.72 4.07
N TYR A 36 -13.03 -8.94 3.28
CA TYR A 36 -11.72 -8.40 3.64
C TYR A 36 -11.91 -7.02 4.25
N LEU A 37 -11.42 -6.81 5.46
CA LEU A 37 -11.49 -5.51 6.14
C LEU A 37 -10.07 -4.97 6.32
N ASP A 38 -9.86 -3.71 5.92
CA ASP A 38 -8.58 -3.03 6.11
C ASP A 38 -8.78 -1.55 6.45
N GLU A 39 -7.77 -0.95 7.09
CA GLU A 39 -7.68 0.48 7.35
C GLU A 39 -6.52 1.08 6.55
N ALA A 40 -6.82 2.09 5.73
CA ALA A 40 -5.85 2.88 5.02
C ALA A 40 -5.88 4.34 5.48
N GLY A 41 -4.70 4.92 5.71
CA GLY A 41 -4.56 6.35 5.96
C GLY A 41 -4.09 7.09 4.71
N MET A 42 -4.85 8.08 4.24
CA MET A 42 -4.46 8.94 3.12
C MET A 42 -4.07 10.31 3.65
N ASN A 43 -2.82 10.74 3.43
CA ASN A 43 -2.44 12.10 3.78
C ASN A 43 -2.72 13.04 2.60
N SER A 44 -3.27 14.21 2.90
CA SER A 44 -3.42 15.33 1.95
C SER A 44 -2.14 15.68 1.16
N GLN A 45 -0.96 15.40 1.73
CA GLN A 45 0.33 15.69 1.11
C GLN A 45 0.83 14.60 0.14
N ASP A 46 0.13 13.46 0.08
CA ASP A 46 0.45 12.35 -0.82
C ASP A 46 -0.13 12.60 -2.22
N SER A 47 -1.15 13.47 -2.36
CA SER A 47 -1.62 13.95 -3.67
C SER A 47 -0.72 15.02 -4.28
N ASP A 48 0.14 15.65 -3.49
CA ASP A 48 1.09 16.67 -3.94
C ASP A 48 2.35 16.01 -4.51
N TYR A 49 2.23 15.43 -5.71
CA TYR A 49 3.34 15.02 -6.56
C TYR A 49 3.54 16.05 -7.68
N PRO A 50 4.33 17.13 -7.44
CA PRO A 50 4.61 18.09 -8.49
C PRO A 50 5.51 17.46 -9.56
N TYR A 51 5.03 17.46 -10.82
CA TYR A 51 5.85 17.16 -11.98
C TYR A 51 6.72 18.38 -12.29
N GLY A 52 8.04 18.17 -12.35
CA GLY A 52 9.01 19.21 -12.65
C GLY A 52 9.89 18.81 -13.82
N TYR A 53 10.11 19.72 -14.76
CA TYR A 53 11.16 19.58 -15.77
C TYR A 53 12.39 20.35 -15.32
N CYS A 54 13.57 19.73 -15.45
CA CYS A 54 14.84 20.39 -15.26
C CYS A 54 15.81 19.91 -16.34
N GLU A 55 16.71 20.80 -16.78
CA GLU A 55 17.78 20.41 -17.68
C GLU A 55 18.69 19.35 -17.04
N GLU A 56 19.23 18.48 -17.87
CA GLU A 56 20.12 17.41 -17.43
C GLU A 56 21.32 18.00 -16.65
N GLY A 57 21.55 17.49 -15.43
CA GLY A 57 22.61 17.96 -14.55
C GLY A 57 22.24 19.13 -13.62
N LYS A 58 21.03 19.69 -13.70
CA LYS A 58 20.56 20.72 -12.76
C LYS A 58 19.65 20.15 -11.66
N ARG A 59 19.81 20.66 -10.44
CA ARG A 59 19.01 20.25 -9.29
C ARG A 59 17.65 20.96 -9.33
N PHE A 60 16.58 20.18 -9.29
CA PHE A 60 15.23 20.72 -9.17
C PHE A 60 14.94 21.10 -7.71
N HIS A 61 14.67 22.38 -7.47
CA HIS A 61 14.32 22.90 -6.15
C HIS A 61 12.82 23.13 -6.06
N ALA A 62 12.16 22.44 -5.14
CA ALA A 62 10.74 22.62 -4.85
C ALA A 62 10.52 22.74 -3.35
N LEU A 63 9.48 23.47 -2.96
CA LEU A 63 9.04 23.59 -1.58
C LEU A 63 7.94 22.56 -1.34
N LYS A 64 8.13 21.66 -0.37
CA LYS A 64 7.05 20.80 0.16
C LYS A 64 6.67 21.30 1.54
N SER A 65 5.37 21.45 1.79
CA SER A 65 4.87 21.81 3.12
C SER A 65 5.31 20.76 4.15
N GLY A 66 5.85 21.19 5.29
CA GLY A 66 6.16 20.30 6.42
C GLY A 66 4.96 19.96 7.30
N LYS A 67 3.77 20.53 7.03
CA LYS A 67 2.58 20.38 7.87
C LYS A 67 1.87 19.05 7.57
N ARG A 68 1.87 18.13 8.54
CA ARG A 68 1.13 16.86 8.47
C ARG A 68 -0.37 17.00 8.81
N GLN A 69 -1.06 18.01 8.26
CA GLN A 69 -2.49 18.23 8.51
C GLN A 69 -3.34 17.66 7.38
N GLY A 70 -4.48 17.02 7.71
CA GLY A 70 -5.42 16.47 6.73
C GLY A 70 -5.16 15.01 6.35
N ARG A 71 -4.86 14.15 7.34
CA ARG A 71 -4.94 12.70 7.14
C ARG A 71 -6.40 12.27 7.25
N VAL A 72 -6.88 11.57 6.23
CA VAL A 72 -8.17 10.86 6.27
C VAL A 72 -7.87 9.41 6.56
N SER A 73 -8.48 8.86 7.60
CA SER A 73 -8.50 7.40 7.79
C SER A 73 -9.72 6.84 7.06
N TYR A 74 -9.51 5.78 6.30
CA TYR A 74 -10.52 5.07 5.53
C TYR A 74 -10.56 3.61 5.98
N MET A 75 -11.75 3.14 6.37
CA MET A 75 -12.00 1.73 6.64
C MET A 75 -13.12 1.27 5.73
N ALA A 76 -12.90 0.21 4.95
CA ALA A 76 -13.97 -0.36 4.15
C ALA A 76 -13.83 -1.88 4.04
N PRO A 77 -14.89 -2.63 4.36
CA PRO A 77 -14.97 -4.02 3.95
C PRO A 77 -15.05 -4.14 2.43
N TRP A 78 -14.30 -5.08 1.85
CA TRP A 78 -14.35 -5.48 0.46
C TRP A 78 -14.83 -6.92 0.37
N CYS A 79 -15.85 -7.16 -0.43
CA CYS A 79 -16.42 -8.49 -0.66
C CYS A 79 -16.79 -8.61 -2.14
N HIS A 80 -16.32 -9.66 -2.81
CA HIS A 80 -16.68 -9.99 -4.19
C HIS A 80 -16.75 -8.78 -5.15
N GLN A 81 -15.62 -8.06 -5.29
CA GLN A 81 -15.50 -6.86 -6.15
C GLN A 81 -16.35 -5.66 -5.74
N GLN A 82 -16.92 -5.66 -4.53
CA GLN A 82 -17.73 -4.57 -4.00
C GLN A 82 -17.15 -4.04 -2.69
N LEU A 83 -17.08 -2.71 -2.58
CA LEU A 83 -16.81 -2.03 -1.31
C LEU A 83 -18.12 -1.88 -0.55
N LEU A 84 -18.16 -2.43 0.66
CA LEU A 84 -19.30 -2.38 1.56
C LEU A 84 -19.04 -1.31 2.63
N ALA A 85 -20.08 -0.55 2.98
CA ALA A 85 -20.11 0.39 4.12
C ALA A 85 -18.79 1.15 4.40
N PRO A 86 -18.26 1.93 3.44
CA PRO A 86 -17.02 2.66 3.65
C PRO A 86 -17.18 3.73 4.73
N PHE A 87 -16.23 3.80 5.64
CA PHE A 87 -16.17 4.79 6.72
C PHE A 87 -14.93 5.66 6.57
N THR A 88 -15.10 6.96 6.79
CA THR A 88 -14.02 7.96 6.79
C THR A 88 -14.05 8.81 8.04
N SER A 89 -12.88 9.09 8.62
CA SER A 89 -12.69 10.01 9.75
C SER A 89 -11.54 10.98 9.52
#